data_AF-A0A3L7PUJ2-F1
#
_entry.id   AF-A0A3L7PUJ2-F1
#
_cell.length_a   1.000
_cell.length_b   1.000
_cell.length_c   1.000
_cell.angle_alpha   90.00
_cell.angle_beta   90.00
_cell.angle_gamma   90.00
#
_symmetry.space_group_name_H-M   'P 1'
#
loop_
_entity.id
_entity.type
_entity.pdbx_description
1 polymer ?
#
loop_
_entity_poly.entity_id
_entity_poly.type
_entity_poly.pdbx_seq_one_letter_code
_entity_poly.pdbx_strand_id
1 'polypeptide(L)'
;EPMPTVLEATSRGGIAEGNAPRPPANQRFNRLKSRVSQTLAAYQRRPLNTAQHTPWEVMHGFIAFGIPSKVRVGGPSGDPINSIGWMNSGGRCKGQVMLATEDERLVAMRGVGVQGHQAQYLAILAQCRVALNSPIQVEGTEFTVADLVEEEKLACLSGTELTFALIGLAHYLPTDAEWTARDGQIWTLERLVSEEIEQPIRGAPCGGTHRLFGLSYACQRRLRATGTLDGHYARADHFVRDYQRFALTKLQNSDGSFSTEWFKYPADREDDVDRKVQTTGHILEWLVGSLEQDQLYQSRVVSAVEFLSAALLREPSREWKLGPLGHALHALTIYQERVWANVLPGGIAAYSGSMKAAPDAARTATRIEMDHSEVPDSLLR
;
A
#
# COMPACT_ATOMS: atom_id res chain seq x y z
N GLU A 1 51.40 -19.86 3.24
CA GLU A 1 50.33 -20.79 2.82
C GLU A 1 48.97 -20.18 3.13
N PRO A 2 47.94 -20.43 2.31
CA PRO A 2 46.89 -19.47 2.03
C PRO A 2 45.66 -19.59 2.94
N MET A 3 44.94 -18.48 3.06
CA MET A 3 43.60 -18.37 3.66
C MET A 3 42.60 -19.29 2.95
N PRO A 4 41.65 -19.91 3.67
CA PRO A 4 40.66 -20.76 3.04
C PRO A 4 39.65 -19.90 2.26
N THR A 5 39.49 -20.29 1.02
CA THR A 5 38.54 -19.79 0.03
C THR A 5 37.11 -19.86 0.58
N VAL A 6 36.41 -18.73 0.60
CA VAL A 6 34.96 -18.70 0.85
C VAL A 6 34.28 -19.36 -0.34
N LEU A 7 33.77 -20.58 -0.13
CA LEU A 7 32.94 -21.29 -1.08
C LEU A 7 31.67 -20.48 -1.36
N GLU A 8 31.47 -20.12 -2.62
CA GLU A 8 30.20 -19.68 -3.17
C GLU A 8 29.14 -20.74 -2.88
N ALA A 9 28.33 -20.51 -1.84
CA ALA A 9 27.09 -21.23 -1.67
C ALA A 9 26.08 -20.69 -2.69
N THR A 10 26.06 -21.30 -3.88
CA THR A 10 24.93 -21.20 -4.81
C THR A 10 23.69 -21.77 -4.13
N SER A 11 22.98 -20.93 -3.39
CA SER A 11 21.65 -21.19 -2.87
C SER A 11 20.66 -21.19 -4.04
N ARG A 12 20.59 -22.32 -4.76
CA ARG A 12 19.37 -22.72 -5.47
C ARG A 12 18.39 -23.25 -4.44
N GLY A 13 17.90 -22.38 -3.56
CA GLY A 13 16.72 -22.64 -2.76
C GLY A 13 15.49 -22.46 -3.62
N GLY A 14 15.05 -23.55 -4.27
CA GLY A 14 13.74 -23.60 -4.91
C GLY A 14 12.66 -23.36 -3.86
N ILE A 15 12.11 -22.16 -3.85
CA ILE A 15 10.91 -21.84 -3.09
C ILE A 15 9.82 -22.74 -3.67
N ALA A 16 9.24 -23.62 -2.83
CA ALA A 16 8.07 -24.37 -3.22
C ALA A 16 6.99 -23.39 -3.69
N GLU A 17 6.73 -23.34 -4.99
CA GLU A 17 5.58 -22.64 -5.59
C GLU A 17 4.30 -23.32 -5.07
N GLY A 18 3.92 -22.95 -3.85
CA GLY A 18 2.77 -23.53 -3.17
C GLY A 18 1.48 -23.11 -3.86
N ASN A 19 0.87 -24.07 -4.57
CA ASN A 19 -0.56 -24.34 -4.80
C ASN A 19 -1.59 -23.17 -4.76
N ALA A 20 -1.18 -21.95 -5.06
CA ALA A 20 -2.05 -20.79 -5.08
C ALA A 20 -3.06 -20.98 -6.23
N PRO A 21 -4.38 -20.81 -5.97
CA PRO A 21 -5.39 -20.99 -7.00
C PRO A 21 -5.06 -20.13 -8.22
N ARG A 22 -5.07 -20.72 -9.41
CA ARG A 22 -4.78 -19.99 -10.67
C ARG A 22 -5.98 -19.13 -11.07
N PRO A 23 -5.75 -17.99 -11.75
CA PRO A 23 -6.85 -17.19 -12.28
C PRO A 23 -7.68 -18.01 -13.29
N PRO A 24 -9.01 -17.78 -13.37
CA PRO A 24 -9.86 -18.43 -14.35
C PRO A 24 -9.39 -18.20 -15.79
N ALA A 25 -9.23 -19.28 -16.56
CA ALA A 25 -8.86 -19.23 -17.98
C ALA A 25 -10.11 -18.98 -18.86
N ASN A 26 -10.72 -17.81 -18.74
CA ASN A 26 -11.91 -17.43 -19.50
C ASN A 26 -11.75 -16.07 -20.21
N GLN A 27 -12.68 -15.77 -21.11
CA GLN A 27 -12.63 -14.56 -21.93
C GLN A 27 -12.71 -13.26 -21.09
N ARG A 28 -13.45 -13.27 -19.98
CA ARG A 28 -13.56 -12.11 -19.08
C ARG A 28 -12.20 -11.75 -18.49
N PHE A 29 -11.48 -12.74 -17.94
CA PHE A 29 -10.14 -12.53 -17.38
C PHE A 29 -9.10 -12.14 -18.43
N ASN A 30 -9.13 -12.74 -19.63
CA ASN A 30 -8.22 -12.36 -20.71
C ASN A 30 -8.43 -10.90 -21.17
N ARG A 31 -9.69 -10.45 -21.26
CA ARG A 31 -10.02 -9.06 -21.56
C ARG A 31 -9.61 -8.12 -20.43
N LEU A 32 -9.85 -8.50 -19.18
CA LEU A 32 -9.47 -7.70 -18.02
C LEU A 32 -7.95 -7.54 -17.92
N LYS A 33 -7.18 -8.63 -18.09
CA LYS A 33 -5.71 -8.59 -18.12
C LYS A 33 -5.19 -7.59 -19.15
N SER A 34 -5.75 -7.65 -20.36
CA SER A 34 -5.37 -6.74 -21.45
C SER A 34 -5.73 -5.29 -21.12
N ARG A 35 -6.93 -5.04 -20.57
CA ARG A 35 -7.38 -3.69 -20.20
C ARG A 35 -6.53 -3.10 -19.08
N VAL A 36 -6.27 -3.83 -18.00
CA VAL A 36 -5.41 -3.38 -16.89
C VAL A 36 -4.02 -3.00 -17.41
N SER A 37 -3.42 -3.86 -18.25
CA SER A 37 -2.12 -3.59 -18.85
C SER A 37 -2.12 -2.33 -19.71
N GLN A 38 -3.18 -2.12 -20.50
CA GLN A 38 -3.34 -0.91 -21.31
C GLN A 38 -3.52 0.35 -20.45
N THR A 39 -4.33 0.28 -19.38
CA THR A 39 -4.52 1.39 -18.44
C THR A 39 -3.18 1.79 -17.83
N LEU A 40 -2.46 0.86 -17.22
CA LEU A 40 -1.18 1.14 -16.57
C LEU A 40 -0.16 1.71 -17.56
N ALA A 41 -0.05 1.14 -18.76
CA ALA A 41 0.86 1.64 -19.80
C ALA A 41 0.49 3.04 -20.31
N ALA A 42 -0.79 3.43 -20.31
CA ALA A 42 -1.20 4.78 -20.71
C ALA A 42 -0.73 5.83 -19.71
N TYR A 43 -0.83 5.55 -18.40
CA TYR A 43 -0.44 6.48 -17.35
C TYR A 43 1.07 6.48 -17.11
N GLN A 44 1.75 5.33 -17.22
CA GLN A 44 3.20 5.26 -17.08
C GLN A 44 3.95 6.09 -18.15
N ARG A 45 3.33 6.29 -19.33
CA ARG A 45 3.87 7.14 -20.41
C ARG A 45 3.69 8.65 -20.16
N ARG A 46 3.05 9.04 -19.07
CA ARG A 46 2.77 10.44 -18.70
C ARG A 46 3.39 10.76 -17.33
N PRO A 47 4.72 10.75 -17.21
CA PRO A 47 5.38 11.10 -15.96
C PRO A 47 5.05 12.54 -15.56
N LEU A 48 4.92 12.75 -14.25
CA LEU A 48 4.82 14.09 -13.66
C LEU A 48 6.12 14.88 -13.91
N ASN A 49 6.10 16.18 -13.64
CA ASN A 49 7.26 17.05 -13.77
C ASN A 49 7.49 17.90 -12.52
N THR A 50 8.76 18.24 -12.25
CA THR A 50 9.16 18.88 -11.00
C THR A 50 8.87 20.38 -10.96
N ALA A 51 8.51 21.04 -12.07
CA ALA A 51 8.12 22.45 -12.07
C ALA A 51 6.67 22.65 -11.58
N GLN A 52 5.77 21.74 -11.98
CA GLN A 52 4.33 21.89 -11.73
C GLN A 52 3.85 21.10 -10.52
N HIS A 53 4.52 20.00 -10.21
CA HIS A 53 4.08 19.05 -9.19
C HIS A 53 4.94 19.13 -7.94
N THR A 54 4.28 19.04 -6.80
CA THR A 54 4.84 19.02 -5.46
C THR A 54 5.46 17.66 -5.12
N PRO A 55 6.31 17.57 -4.07
CA PRO A 55 6.79 16.30 -3.54
C PRO A 55 5.67 15.29 -3.22
N TRP A 56 4.55 15.75 -2.65
CA TRP A 56 3.38 14.93 -2.35
C TRP A 56 2.75 14.33 -3.61
N GLU A 57 2.65 15.11 -4.67
CA GLU A 57 2.10 14.63 -5.95
C GLU A 57 3.05 13.64 -6.62
N VAL A 58 4.36 13.89 -6.57
CA VAL A 58 5.38 12.99 -7.13
C VAL A 58 5.41 11.65 -6.39
N MET A 59 5.28 11.63 -5.06
CA MET A 59 5.22 10.36 -4.31
C MET A 59 3.96 9.54 -4.59
N HIS A 60 2.81 10.19 -4.77
CA HIS A 60 1.58 9.50 -5.24
C HIS A 60 1.68 9.08 -6.72
N GLY A 61 2.55 9.71 -7.50
CA GLY A 61 2.87 9.26 -8.85
C GLY A 61 3.68 7.95 -8.85
N PHE A 62 4.69 7.84 -7.99
CA PHE A 62 5.55 6.66 -7.98
C PHE A 62 5.05 5.48 -7.15
N ILE A 63 4.11 5.67 -6.21
CA ILE A 63 3.48 4.54 -5.50
C ILE A 63 2.85 3.53 -6.48
N ALA A 64 2.28 4.03 -7.58
CA ALA A 64 1.61 3.21 -8.58
C ALA A 64 2.55 2.29 -9.38
N PHE A 65 3.78 2.73 -9.63
CA PHE A 65 4.71 2.04 -10.54
C PHE A 65 6.02 1.61 -9.88
N GLY A 66 6.26 1.96 -8.62
CA GLY A 66 7.41 1.56 -7.82
C GLY A 66 8.74 2.18 -8.30
N ILE A 67 9.83 1.44 -8.06
CA ILE A 67 11.22 1.84 -8.35
C ILE A 67 11.43 2.39 -9.78
N PRO A 68 10.85 1.82 -10.85
CA PRO A 68 11.03 2.33 -12.22
C PRO A 68 10.45 3.71 -12.51
N SER A 69 9.62 4.25 -11.63
CA SER A 69 8.89 5.50 -11.85
C SER A 69 9.81 6.63 -12.27
N LYS A 70 9.32 7.43 -13.23
CA LYS A 70 10.05 8.58 -13.75
C LYS A 70 9.32 9.88 -13.45
N VAL A 71 10.10 10.93 -13.21
CA VAL A 71 9.66 12.33 -13.14
C VAL A 71 10.50 13.13 -14.12
N ARG A 72 9.91 14.14 -14.76
CA ARG A 72 10.63 15.05 -15.65
C ARG A 72 11.20 16.23 -14.88
N VAL A 73 12.51 16.48 -15.01
CA VAL A 73 13.16 17.60 -14.34
C VAL A 73 12.76 18.91 -15.03
N GLY A 74 12.22 19.86 -14.27
CA GLY A 74 11.66 21.09 -14.80
C GLY A 74 10.26 20.85 -15.37
N GLY A 75 10.03 21.26 -16.61
CA GLY A 75 8.70 21.22 -17.24
C GLY A 75 8.34 19.90 -17.94
N PRO A 76 7.20 19.85 -18.66
CA PRO A 76 6.72 18.66 -19.37
C PRO A 76 7.67 18.11 -20.45
N SER A 77 8.60 18.93 -20.96
CA SER A 77 9.62 18.52 -21.93
C SER A 77 10.98 18.20 -21.28
N GLY A 78 11.06 18.22 -19.95
CA GLY A 78 12.28 17.95 -19.21
C GLY A 78 12.74 16.50 -19.27
N ASP A 79 14.01 16.29 -18.94
CA ASP A 79 14.62 14.97 -18.95
C ASP A 79 13.98 14.04 -17.90
N PRO A 80 13.61 12.81 -18.30
CA PRO A 80 13.05 11.84 -17.38
C PRO A 80 14.13 11.23 -16.50
N ILE A 81 13.98 11.34 -15.18
CA ILE A 81 14.88 10.75 -14.19
C ILE A 81 14.09 9.84 -13.24
N ASN A 82 14.77 9.01 -12.46
CA ASN A 82 14.12 8.18 -11.45
C ASN A 82 13.42 9.07 -10.40
N SER A 83 12.12 8.88 -10.15
CA SER A 83 11.34 9.72 -9.21
C SER A 83 11.79 9.54 -7.76
N ILE A 84 12.01 8.29 -7.33
CA ILE A 84 12.46 7.99 -5.96
C ILE A 84 13.88 8.50 -5.77
N GLY A 85 14.77 8.26 -6.73
CA GLY A 85 16.14 8.77 -6.73
C GLY A 85 16.18 10.29 -6.65
N TRP A 86 15.37 11.00 -7.44
CA TRP A 86 15.27 12.47 -7.35
C TRP A 86 14.91 12.93 -5.94
N MET A 87 13.87 12.33 -5.36
CA MET A 87 13.35 12.71 -4.04
C MET A 87 14.34 12.36 -2.91
N ASN A 88 15.02 11.22 -3.02
CA ASN A 88 16.05 10.78 -2.09
C ASN A 88 17.35 11.57 -2.21
N SER A 89 17.59 12.25 -3.33
CA SER A 89 18.77 13.11 -3.55
C SER A 89 18.49 14.60 -3.31
N GLY A 90 17.49 14.93 -2.47
CA GLY A 90 17.14 16.32 -2.15
C GLY A 90 16.54 17.11 -3.33
N GLY A 91 16.03 16.39 -4.33
CA GLY A 91 15.46 16.98 -5.54
C GLY A 91 14.25 17.86 -5.24
N ARG A 92 14.21 19.04 -5.87
CA ARG A 92 13.11 19.99 -5.71
C ARG A 92 11.95 19.68 -6.63
N CYS A 93 10.75 19.79 -6.09
CA CYS A 93 9.48 19.67 -6.79
C CYS A 93 8.61 20.88 -6.40
N LYS A 94 8.21 21.71 -7.37
CA LYS A 94 7.50 22.98 -7.17
C LYS A 94 8.17 23.87 -6.09
N GLY A 95 9.50 23.91 -6.10
CA GLY A 95 10.33 24.66 -5.15
C GLY A 95 10.53 24.00 -3.77
N GLN A 96 9.83 22.91 -3.47
CA GLN A 96 9.88 22.20 -2.18
C GLN A 96 10.76 20.94 -2.25
N VAL A 97 11.24 20.47 -1.10
CA VAL A 97 11.96 19.19 -0.93
C VAL A 97 11.16 18.27 -0.01
N MET A 98 11.27 16.95 -0.20
CA MET A 98 10.61 15.97 0.68
C MET A 98 11.40 15.69 1.95
N LEU A 99 12.73 15.72 1.85
CA LEU A 99 13.64 15.37 2.92
C LEU A 99 14.53 16.57 3.24
N ALA A 100 14.86 16.75 4.51
CA ALA A 100 15.76 17.76 5.04
C ALA A 100 16.61 17.18 6.18
N THR A 101 17.52 17.97 6.73
CA THR A 101 18.22 17.63 7.97
C THR A 101 17.75 18.49 9.15
N GLU A 102 17.60 17.87 10.32
CA GLU A 102 17.33 18.55 11.59
C GLU A 102 18.22 17.96 12.68
N ASP A 103 19.11 18.78 13.26
CA ASP A 103 20.13 18.35 14.23
C ASP A 103 20.92 17.12 13.73
N GLU A 104 21.41 17.18 12.49
CA GLU A 104 22.15 16.11 11.79
C GLU A 104 21.32 14.82 11.51
N ARG A 105 20.01 14.82 11.80
CA ARG A 105 19.11 13.70 11.50
C ARG A 105 18.37 13.92 10.20
N LEU A 106 18.12 12.83 9.48
CA LEU A 106 17.24 12.83 8.32
C LEU A 106 15.78 12.96 8.76
N VAL A 107 15.08 13.98 8.26
CA VAL A 107 13.65 14.18 8.52
C VAL A 107 12.87 14.29 7.22
N ALA A 108 11.63 13.77 7.23
CA ALA A 108 10.70 13.94 6.13
C ALA A 108 9.75 15.12 6.40
N MET A 109 9.73 16.09 5.48
CA MET A 109 9.03 17.36 5.63
C MET A 109 7.52 17.15 5.68
N ARG A 110 6.83 17.75 6.68
CA ARG A 110 5.38 17.66 6.86
C ARG A 110 4.68 18.99 6.55
N GLY A 111 3.57 18.96 5.81
CA GLY A 111 2.78 20.14 5.45
C GLY A 111 2.28 20.14 4.00
N VAL A 112 1.78 21.30 3.55
CA VAL A 112 1.19 21.44 2.20
C VAL A 112 2.23 21.20 1.10
N GLY A 113 1.95 20.22 0.24
CA GLY A 113 2.80 19.85 -0.89
C GLY A 113 3.91 18.84 -0.54
N VAL A 114 4.12 18.53 0.73
CA VAL A 114 5.01 17.45 1.20
C VAL A 114 4.18 16.41 1.93
N GLN A 115 4.76 15.57 2.79
CA GLN A 115 3.96 14.54 3.44
C GLN A 115 2.86 15.15 4.34
N GLY A 116 1.63 14.62 4.24
CA GLY A 116 0.49 15.09 5.02
C GLY A 116 0.40 14.44 6.40
N HIS A 117 0.99 13.26 6.54
CA HIS A 117 0.93 12.41 7.73
C HIS A 117 2.33 11.96 8.13
N GLN A 118 2.53 11.63 9.40
CA GLN A 118 3.80 11.07 9.87
C GLN A 118 4.16 9.80 9.10
N ALA A 119 5.44 9.54 8.85
CA ALA A 119 5.92 8.34 8.17
C ALA A 119 5.29 8.05 6.80
N GLN A 120 4.53 8.97 6.20
CA GLN A 120 3.85 8.72 4.92
C GLN A 120 4.87 8.50 3.81
N TYR A 121 5.96 9.26 3.79
CA TYR A 121 7.02 9.02 2.80
C TYR A 121 7.67 7.63 2.99
N LEU A 122 8.00 7.25 4.23
CA LEU A 122 8.54 5.93 4.55
C LEU A 122 7.57 4.80 4.15
N ALA A 123 6.27 4.96 4.41
CA ALA A 123 5.24 4.01 4.04
C ALA A 123 5.10 3.83 2.53
N ILE A 124 5.29 4.90 1.74
CA ILE A 124 5.28 4.80 0.28
C ILE A 124 6.55 4.11 -0.21
N LEU A 125 7.73 4.43 0.34
CA LEU A 125 8.98 3.72 0.02
C LEU A 125 8.86 2.22 0.32
N ALA A 126 8.27 1.86 1.45
CA ALA A 126 7.98 0.47 1.84
C ALA A 126 7.07 -0.24 0.85
N GLN A 127 6.00 0.42 0.38
CA GLN A 127 5.11 -0.13 -0.65
C GLN A 127 5.82 -0.26 -2.02
N CYS A 128 6.76 0.65 -2.32
CA CYS A 128 7.62 0.58 -3.51
C CYS A 128 8.79 -0.42 -3.38
N ARG A 129 8.98 -1.08 -2.23
CA ARG A 129 10.05 -2.04 -1.95
C ARG A 129 11.46 -1.45 -2.06
N VAL A 130 11.60 -0.19 -1.68
CA VAL A 130 12.92 0.45 -1.60
C VAL A 130 13.70 -0.21 -0.46
N ALA A 131 14.92 -0.66 -0.73
CA ALA A 131 15.72 -1.38 0.27
C ALA A 131 16.20 -0.46 1.39
N LEU A 132 16.41 -1.00 2.60
CA LEU A 132 16.93 -0.27 3.76
C LEU A 132 18.24 0.48 3.48
N ASN A 133 19.15 -0.15 2.74
CA ASN A 133 20.44 0.43 2.39
C ASN A 133 20.39 1.35 1.15
N SER A 134 19.20 1.65 0.61
CA SER A 134 19.09 2.57 -0.52
C SER A 134 19.56 3.96 -0.09
N PRO A 135 20.44 4.62 -0.87
CA PRO A 135 21.03 5.89 -0.48
C PRO A 135 20.01 7.02 -0.48
N ILE A 136 20.21 7.94 0.46
CA ILE A 136 19.55 9.24 0.59
C ILE A 136 20.66 10.28 0.71
N GLN A 137 20.65 11.31 -0.14
CA GLN A 137 21.61 12.41 -0.09
C GLN A 137 20.84 13.71 0.06
N VAL A 138 21.01 14.38 1.20
CA VAL A 138 20.25 15.59 1.55
C VAL A 138 21.23 16.59 2.14
N GLU A 139 21.23 17.81 1.59
CA GLU A 139 22.04 18.93 2.10
C GLU A 139 23.55 18.63 2.20
N GLY A 140 24.05 17.73 1.36
CA GLY A 140 25.47 17.32 1.35
C GLY A 140 25.81 16.19 2.34
N THR A 141 24.84 15.73 3.13
CA THR A 141 24.98 14.60 4.05
C THR A 141 24.43 13.32 3.42
N GLU A 142 25.14 12.21 3.64
CA GLU A 142 24.73 10.88 3.19
C GLU A 142 23.97 10.14 4.29
N PHE A 143 22.82 9.61 3.92
CA PHE A 143 21.93 8.78 4.72
C PHE A 143 21.48 7.57 3.89
N THR A 144 20.63 6.76 4.50
CA THR A 144 19.94 5.62 3.90
C THR A 144 18.48 5.60 4.32
N VAL A 145 17.68 4.73 3.71
CA VAL A 145 16.30 4.48 4.17
C VAL A 145 16.28 3.95 5.61
N ALA A 146 17.33 3.28 6.08
CA ALA A 146 17.45 2.85 7.48
C ALA A 146 17.48 4.05 8.45
N ASP A 147 18.13 5.15 8.08
CA ASP A 147 18.14 6.38 8.91
C ASP A 147 16.74 6.99 9.01
N LEU A 148 15.96 6.94 7.92
CA LEU A 148 14.55 7.36 7.95
C LEU A 148 13.70 6.42 8.83
N VAL A 149 13.98 5.11 8.83
CA VAL A 149 13.31 4.17 9.74
C VAL A 149 13.61 4.52 11.20
N GLU A 150 14.85 4.86 11.54
CA GLU A 150 15.22 5.27 12.90
C GLU A 150 14.53 6.57 13.33
N GLU A 151 14.43 7.57 12.44
CA GLU A 151 13.68 8.79 12.77
C GLU A 151 12.19 8.51 13.00
N GLU A 152 11.55 7.71 12.14
CA GLU A 152 10.12 7.41 12.29
C GLU A 152 9.83 6.49 13.50
N LYS A 153 10.79 5.66 13.95
CA LYS A 153 10.73 4.95 15.23
C LYS A 153 10.72 5.92 16.41
N LEU A 154 11.64 6.90 16.40
CA LEU A 154 11.74 7.91 17.47
C LEU A 154 10.51 8.80 17.54
N ALA A 155 9.86 9.04 16.40
CA ALA A 155 8.69 9.90 16.31
C ALA A 155 7.38 9.23 16.76
N CYS A 156 7.35 7.91 17.03
CA CYS A 156 6.14 7.22 17.49
C CYS A 156 5.60 7.86 18.78
N LEU A 157 4.32 8.25 18.77
CA LEU A 157 3.65 8.93 19.88
C LEU A 157 2.23 8.40 20.06
N SER A 158 1.87 8.08 21.30
CA SER A 158 0.56 7.50 21.60
C SER A 158 -0.57 8.50 21.40
N GLY A 159 -1.72 8.01 20.95
CA GLY A 159 -2.89 8.85 20.66
C GLY A 159 -2.78 9.70 19.39
N THR A 160 -1.73 9.48 18.58
CA THR A 160 -1.60 10.05 17.24
C THR A 160 -2.01 9.04 16.16
N GLU A 161 -2.06 9.48 14.91
CA GLU A 161 -2.26 8.55 13.80
C GLU A 161 -0.96 7.78 13.52
N LEU A 162 -1.00 6.46 13.74
CA LEU A 162 0.15 5.57 13.57
C LEU A 162 0.10 4.77 12.26
N THR A 163 -0.95 4.95 11.45
CA THR A 163 -1.22 4.21 10.21
C THR A 163 0.01 4.02 9.31
N PHE A 164 0.70 5.12 8.98
CA PHE A 164 1.81 5.08 8.04
C PHE A 164 3.10 4.59 8.71
N ALA A 165 3.29 4.88 10.00
CA ALA A 165 4.37 4.29 10.78
C ALA A 165 4.21 2.76 10.83
N LEU A 166 3.00 2.25 11.03
CA LEU A 166 2.70 0.83 10.97
C LEU A 166 3.04 0.21 9.62
N ILE A 167 2.68 0.85 8.49
CA ILE A 167 3.04 0.36 7.15
C ILE A 167 4.56 0.31 6.96
N GLY A 168 5.24 1.42 7.25
CA GLY A 168 6.70 1.55 7.07
C GLY A 168 7.47 0.60 7.98
N LEU A 169 7.22 0.68 9.29
CA LEU A 169 7.97 -0.09 10.29
C LEU A 169 7.69 -1.59 10.19
N ALA A 170 6.45 -2.04 9.91
CA ALA A 170 6.19 -3.47 9.71
C ALA A 170 6.83 -4.03 8.43
N HIS A 171 7.14 -3.18 7.44
CA HIS A 171 7.91 -3.60 6.28
C HIS A 171 9.39 -3.82 6.63
N TYR A 172 9.99 -2.87 7.34
CA TYR A 172 11.44 -2.80 7.55
C TYR A 172 11.94 -3.51 8.79
N LEU A 173 11.14 -3.61 9.85
CA LEU A 173 11.56 -4.20 11.13
C LEU A 173 11.17 -5.68 11.22
N PRO A 174 11.94 -6.48 11.98
CA PRO A 174 11.50 -7.82 12.37
C PRO A 174 10.27 -7.74 13.28
N THR A 175 9.45 -8.80 13.30
CA THR A 175 8.13 -8.77 13.96
C THR A 175 8.20 -8.63 15.49
N ASP A 176 9.34 -8.92 16.09
CA ASP A 176 9.67 -8.85 17.51
C ASP A 176 10.49 -7.60 17.87
N ALA A 177 10.62 -6.64 16.95
CA ALA A 177 11.32 -5.41 17.20
C ALA A 177 10.70 -4.61 18.36
N GLU A 178 11.58 -4.15 19.24
CA GLU A 178 11.28 -3.24 20.34
C GLU A 178 12.20 -2.02 20.23
N TRP A 179 11.66 -0.83 20.50
CA TRP A 179 12.45 0.40 20.53
C TRP A 179 11.90 1.40 21.54
N THR A 180 12.73 2.34 21.95
CA THR A 180 12.32 3.48 22.78
C THR A 180 12.11 4.71 21.89
N ALA A 181 10.92 5.30 21.93
CA ALA A 181 10.63 6.55 21.22
C ALA A 181 11.18 7.77 21.96
N ARG A 182 11.10 8.94 21.33
CA ARG A 182 11.62 10.20 21.86
C ARG A 182 10.96 10.63 23.18
N ASP A 183 9.73 10.21 23.42
CA ASP A 183 9.00 10.43 24.67
C ASP A 183 9.37 9.45 25.80
N GLY A 184 10.33 8.55 25.56
CA GLY A 184 10.78 7.54 26.50
C GLY A 184 9.90 6.29 26.57
N GLN A 185 8.81 6.22 25.80
CA GLN A 185 7.95 5.04 25.79
C GLN A 185 8.54 3.91 24.97
N ILE A 186 8.29 2.68 25.42
CA ILE A 186 8.66 1.47 24.69
C ILE A 186 7.58 1.16 23.65
N TRP A 187 8.01 0.91 22.42
CA TRP A 187 7.17 0.57 21.29
C TRP A 187 7.55 -0.78 20.71
N THR A 188 6.53 -1.48 20.23
CA THR A 188 6.65 -2.70 19.44
C THR A 188 5.71 -2.61 18.25
N LEU A 189 5.91 -3.45 17.23
CA LEU A 189 4.94 -3.52 16.12
C LEU A 189 3.55 -3.97 16.61
N GLU A 190 3.46 -4.83 17.63
CA GLU A 190 2.18 -5.22 18.21
C GLU A 190 1.48 -4.03 18.89
N ARG A 191 2.22 -3.17 19.57
CA ARG A 191 1.67 -1.94 20.16
C ARG A 191 1.14 -0.98 19.09
N LEU A 192 1.84 -0.83 17.96
CA LEU A 192 1.33 -0.04 16.84
C LEU A 192 -0.02 -0.60 16.36
N VAL A 193 -0.14 -1.93 16.23
CA VAL A 193 -1.41 -2.59 15.86
C VAL A 193 -2.49 -2.37 16.92
N SER A 194 -2.14 -2.46 18.20
CA SER A 194 -3.10 -2.33 19.31
C SER A 194 -3.65 -0.92 19.45
N GLU A 195 -2.84 0.11 19.21
CA GLU A 195 -3.32 1.50 19.24
C GLU A 195 -4.09 1.86 17.96
N GLU A 196 -3.64 1.36 16.81
CA GLU A 196 -4.24 1.69 15.52
C GLU A 196 -5.63 1.07 15.35
N ILE A 197 -5.89 -0.14 15.87
CA ILE A 197 -7.21 -0.79 15.78
C ILE A 197 -8.31 -0.06 16.59
N GLU A 198 -7.94 0.74 17.58
CA GLU A 198 -8.90 1.54 18.37
C GLU A 198 -9.33 2.82 17.65
N GLN A 199 -8.63 3.20 16.57
CA GLN A 199 -8.91 4.43 15.84
C GLN A 199 -10.11 4.27 14.87
N PRO A 200 -11.00 5.27 14.79
CA PRO A 200 -12.22 5.16 14.00
C PRO A 200 -11.94 5.12 12.49
N ILE A 201 -12.55 4.18 11.76
CA ILE A 201 -12.48 4.14 10.28
C ILE A 201 -13.31 5.27 9.66
N ARG A 202 -14.48 5.53 10.22
CA ARG A 202 -15.39 6.58 9.72
C ARG A 202 -14.92 7.96 10.15
N GLY A 203 -14.99 8.90 9.20
CA GLY A 203 -14.52 10.26 9.41
C GLY A 203 -13.00 10.43 9.27
N ALA A 204 -12.25 9.33 9.17
CA ALA A 204 -10.82 9.38 8.90
C ALA A 204 -10.53 9.84 7.46
N PRO A 205 -9.35 10.46 7.21
CA PRO A 205 -8.84 10.75 5.87
C PRO A 205 -8.90 9.51 4.97
N CYS A 206 -9.21 9.73 3.68
CA CYS A 206 -9.35 8.66 2.68
C CYS A 206 -10.28 7.51 3.13
N GLY A 207 -11.29 7.83 3.96
CA GLY A 207 -12.27 6.88 4.48
C GLY A 207 -11.70 5.80 5.39
N GLY A 208 -10.52 6.00 5.99
CA GLY A 208 -9.88 5.01 6.85
C GLY A 208 -9.28 3.81 6.12
N THR A 209 -9.23 3.84 4.78
CA THR A 209 -8.66 2.74 3.97
C THR A 209 -7.17 2.52 4.22
N HIS A 210 -6.38 3.57 4.46
CA HIS A 210 -4.96 3.42 4.80
C HIS A 210 -4.75 2.69 6.13
N ARG A 211 -5.65 2.90 7.11
CA ARG A 211 -5.62 2.17 8.38
C ARG A 211 -5.88 0.69 8.17
N LEU A 212 -6.92 0.36 7.41
CA LEU A 212 -7.21 -1.02 7.04
C LEU A 212 -6.05 -1.65 6.27
N PHE A 213 -5.41 -0.89 5.37
CA PHE A 213 -4.20 -1.31 4.68
C PHE A 213 -3.05 -1.59 5.65
N GLY A 214 -2.73 -0.67 6.56
CA GLY A 214 -1.66 -0.83 7.54
C GLY A 214 -1.85 -2.02 8.46
N LEU A 215 -3.06 -2.21 8.99
CA LEU A 215 -3.42 -3.37 9.82
C LEU A 215 -3.27 -4.68 9.02
N SER A 216 -3.82 -4.73 7.80
CA SER A 216 -3.70 -5.90 6.92
C SER A 216 -2.23 -6.23 6.64
N TYR A 217 -1.45 -5.20 6.35
CA TYR A 217 -0.05 -5.32 6.01
C TYR A 217 0.78 -5.85 7.18
N ALA A 218 0.57 -5.29 8.39
CA ALA A 218 1.23 -5.77 9.60
C ALA A 218 0.87 -7.22 9.93
N CYS A 219 -0.41 -7.61 9.83
CA CYS A 219 -0.84 -9.00 10.01
C CYS A 219 -0.15 -9.94 9.00
N GLN A 220 -0.06 -9.56 7.72
CA GLN A 220 0.63 -10.39 6.73
C GLN A 220 2.11 -10.56 7.05
N ARG A 221 2.78 -9.50 7.52
CA ARG A 221 4.20 -9.56 7.91
C ARG A 221 4.40 -10.46 9.12
N ARG A 222 3.54 -10.34 10.14
CA ARG A 222 3.51 -11.24 11.31
C ARG A 222 3.31 -12.68 10.87
N LEU A 223 2.26 -12.97 10.10
CA LEU A 223 1.94 -14.32 9.65
C LEU A 223 3.07 -14.95 8.83
N ARG A 224 3.73 -14.18 7.96
CA ARG A 224 4.91 -14.68 7.21
C ARG A 224 6.10 -14.99 8.12
N ALA A 225 6.30 -14.22 9.18
CA ALA A 225 7.43 -14.38 10.09
C ALA A 225 7.22 -15.52 11.10
N THR A 226 6.00 -15.70 11.62
CA THR A 226 5.72 -16.62 12.73
C THR A 226 4.83 -17.81 12.36
N GLY A 227 4.14 -17.75 11.22
CA GLY A 227 3.14 -18.74 10.82
C GLY A 227 1.79 -18.62 11.54
N THR A 228 1.65 -17.69 12.50
CA THR A 228 0.43 -17.52 13.31
C THR A 228 0.10 -16.05 13.55
N LEU A 229 -1.18 -15.78 13.84
CA LEU A 229 -1.65 -14.49 14.34
C LEU A 229 -2.24 -14.71 15.74
N ASP A 230 -1.75 -13.94 16.69
CA ASP A 230 -2.11 -13.98 18.11
C ASP A 230 -2.35 -12.56 18.65
N GLY A 231 -2.87 -12.45 19.87
CA GLY A 231 -3.03 -11.17 20.56
C GLY A 231 -3.73 -10.09 19.73
N HIS A 232 -3.10 -8.93 19.62
CA HIS A 232 -3.65 -7.80 18.87
C HIS A 232 -3.68 -8.03 17.35
N TYR A 233 -2.78 -8.87 16.81
CA TYR A 233 -2.79 -9.22 15.39
C TYR A 233 -4.00 -10.07 15.01
N ALA A 234 -4.40 -11.04 15.84
CA ALA A 234 -5.61 -11.83 15.60
C ALA A 234 -6.86 -10.94 15.61
N ARG A 235 -6.93 -9.98 16.56
CA ARG A 235 -8.02 -8.99 16.61
C ARG A 235 -8.04 -8.10 15.38
N ALA A 236 -6.87 -7.63 14.92
CA ALA A 236 -6.74 -6.80 13.72
C ALA A 236 -7.13 -7.53 12.44
N ASP A 237 -6.75 -8.81 12.29
CA ASP A 237 -7.18 -9.63 11.15
C ASP A 237 -8.70 -9.80 11.11
N HIS A 238 -9.33 -10.09 12.26
CA HIS A 238 -10.79 -10.15 12.34
C HIS A 238 -11.45 -8.82 11.95
N PHE A 239 -10.97 -7.71 12.52
CA PHE A 239 -11.46 -6.37 12.22
C PHE A 239 -11.36 -6.02 10.73
N VAL A 240 -10.21 -6.31 10.10
CA VAL A 240 -10.01 -6.11 8.66
C VAL A 240 -10.98 -6.97 7.84
N ARG A 241 -11.12 -8.26 8.17
CA ARG A 241 -12.01 -9.18 7.44
C ARG A 241 -13.48 -8.77 7.51
N ASP A 242 -13.89 -8.20 8.64
CA ASP A 242 -15.22 -7.64 8.83
C ASP A 242 -15.48 -6.46 7.89
N TYR A 243 -14.53 -5.53 7.78
CA TYR A 243 -14.60 -4.45 6.79
C TYR A 243 -14.54 -4.97 5.35
N GLN A 244 -13.77 -6.04 5.06
CA GLN A 244 -13.70 -6.60 3.71
C GLN A 244 -15.08 -7.13 3.30
N ARG A 245 -15.73 -7.87 4.21
CA ARG A 245 -17.09 -8.37 4.03
C ARG A 245 -18.07 -7.22 3.86
N PHE A 246 -17.99 -6.18 4.69
CA PHE A 246 -18.87 -5.02 4.58
C PHE A 246 -18.72 -4.28 3.25
N ALA A 247 -17.49 -3.98 2.83
CA ALA A 247 -17.19 -3.35 1.53
C ALA A 247 -17.77 -4.16 0.37
N LEU A 248 -17.45 -5.45 0.33
CA LEU A 248 -17.85 -6.31 -0.76
C LEU A 248 -19.36 -6.56 -0.78
N THR A 249 -20.01 -6.74 0.38
CA THR A 249 -21.42 -7.18 0.42
C THR A 249 -22.43 -6.04 0.46
N LYS A 250 -22.10 -4.89 1.04
CA LYS A 250 -23.03 -3.79 1.28
C LYS A 250 -22.70 -2.49 0.55
N LEU A 251 -21.43 -2.25 0.22
CA LEU A 251 -20.99 -0.94 -0.31
C LEU A 251 -20.65 -0.94 -1.79
N GLN A 252 -20.72 -2.07 -2.48
CA GLN A 252 -20.43 -2.13 -3.91
C GLN A 252 -21.68 -1.79 -4.74
N ASN A 253 -21.52 -0.84 -5.65
CA ASN A 253 -22.54 -0.38 -6.60
C ASN A 253 -22.66 -1.36 -7.78
N SER A 254 -23.75 -1.22 -8.55
CA SER A 254 -24.07 -2.11 -9.67
C SER A 254 -23.03 -2.05 -10.81
N ASP A 255 -22.36 -0.92 -10.99
CA ASP A 255 -21.30 -0.71 -11.98
C ASP A 255 -19.92 -1.25 -11.53
N GLY A 256 -19.84 -1.81 -10.33
CA GLY A 256 -18.61 -2.34 -9.72
C GLY A 256 -17.83 -1.35 -8.87
N SER A 257 -18.15 -0.04 -8.92
CA SER A 257 -17.58 0.96 -8.03
C SER A 257 -17.98 0.72 -6.57
N PHE A 258 -17.23 1.28 -5.62
CA PHE A 258 -17.61 1.28 -4.21
C PHE A 258 -18.27 2.60 -3.81
N SER A 259 -19.02 2.55 -2.70
CA SER A 259 -19.79 3.66 -2.17
C SER A 259 -19.02 4.98 -2.23
N THR A 260 -19.66 6.01 -2.77
CA THR A 260 -19.12 7.38 -2.81
C THR A 260 -19.07 8.02 -1.43
N GLU A 261 -19.61 7.37 -0.40
CA GLU A 261 -19.57 7.78 1.01
C GLU A 261 -18.69 6.88 1.87
N TRP A 262 -17.71 6.21 1.25
CA TRP A 262 -16.77 5.32 1.94
C TRP A 262 -17.52 4.24 2.72
N PHE A 263 -17.19 4.06 4.00
CA PHE A 263 -17.83 3.11 4.90
C PHE A 263 -19.00 3.69 5.70
N LYS A 264 -19.46 4.92 5.39
CA LYS A 264 -20.57 5.54 6.14
C LYS A 264 -21.91 4.87 5.84
N TYR A 265 -22.25 4.76 4.57
CA TYR A 265 -23.48 4.13 4.07
C TYR A 265 -23.34 3.85 2.55
N PRO A 266 -24.20 3.00 1.98
CA PRO A 266 -24.23 2.79 0.52
C PRO A 266 -24.64 4.08 -0.20
N ALA A 267 -23.85 4.50 -1.20
CA ALA A 267 -24.12 5.68 -2.00
C ALA A 267 -23.50 5.55 -3.40
N ASP A 268 -24.24 5.98 -4.41
CA ASP A 268 -23.82 5.93 -5.81
C ASP A 268 -24.12 7.29 -6.48
N ARG A 269 -23.11 8.17 -6.56
CA ARG A 269 -23.24 9.45 -7.28
C ARG A 269 -23.01 9.22 -8.77
N GLU A 270 -24.09 9.08 -9.52
CA GLU A 270 -24.07 8.70 -10.94
C GLU A 270 -23.23 9.63 -11.83
N ASP A 271 -23.17 10.93 -11.52
CA ASP A 271 -22.52 11.99 -12.31
C ASP A 271 -21.12 12.41 -11.79
N ASP A 272 -20.58 11.71 -10.78
CA ASP A 272 -19.31 12.07 -10.13
C ASP A 272 -18.25 10.96 -10.28
N VAL A 273 -17.73 10.81 -11.50
CA VAL A 273 -16.70 9.79 -11.81
C VAL A 273 -15.42 10.00 -11.01
N ASP A 274 -15.04 11.25 -10.72
CA ASP A 274 -13.88 11.58 -9.89
C ASP A 274 -14.03 11.02 -8.49
N ARG A 275 -15.21 11.21 -7.88
CA ARG A 275 -15.50 10.64 -6.56
C ARG A 275 -15.55 9.12 -6.58
N LYS A 276 -16.15 8.51 -7.62
CA LYS A 276 -16.18 7.04 -7.75
C LYS A 276 -14.78 6.46 -7.90
N VAL A 277 -13.92 7.05 -8.74
CA VAL A 277 -12.51 6.64 -8.89
C VAL A 277 -11.76 6.84 -7.57
N GLN A 278 -12.02 7.94 -6.85
CA GLN A 278 -11.42 8.17 -5.55
C GLN A 278 -11.77 7.07 -4.55
N THR A 279 -13.06 6.83 -4.27
CA THR A 279 -13.44 5.85 -3.24
C THR A 279 -13.10 4.43 -3.68
N THR A 280 -13.35 4.09 -4.95
CA THR A 280 -13.06 2.75 -5.48
C THR A 280 -11.56 2.48 -5.53
N GLY A 281 -10.74 3.45 -5.92
CA GLY A 281 -9.28 3.28 -5.97
C GLY A 281 -8.70 2.92 -4.61
N HIS A 282 -9.05 3.68 -3.57
CA HIS A 282 -8.58 3.44 -2.20
C HIS A 282 -9.13 2.14 -1.59
N ILE A 283 -10.43 1.88 -1.72
CA ILE A 283 -11.03 0.65 -1.19
C ILE A 283 -10.45 -0.55 -1.92
N LEU A 284 -10.34 -0.51 -3.25
CA LEU A 284 -9.80 -1.61 -4.02
C LEU A 284 -8.32 -1.82 -3.72
N GLU A 285 -7.49 -0.78 -3.59
CA GLU A 285 -6.07 -0.89 -3.23
C GLU A 285 -5.89 -1.72 -1.95
N TRP A 286 -6.65 -1.40 -0.91
CA TRP A 286 -6.65 -2.18 0.31
C TRP A 286 -7.16 -3.60 0.10
N LEU A 287 -8.29 -3.80 -0.60
CA LEU A 287 -8.83 -5.14 -0.85
C LEU A 287 -7.84 -6.02 -1.62
N VAL A 288 -7.25 -5.54 -2.70
CA VAL A 288 -6.29 -6.33 -3.48
C VAL A 288 -4.96 -6.51 -2.75
N GLY A 289 -4.63 -5.64 -1.80
CA GLY A 289 -3.50 -5.82 -0.89
C GLY A 289 -3.76 -6.79 0.25
N SER A 290 -5.03 -7.10 0.59
CA SER A 290 -5.41 -7.79 1.85
C SER A 290 -6.32 -9.02 1.71
N LEU A 291 -6.96 -9.23 0.56
CA LEU A 291 -7.81 -10.39 0.30
C LEU A 291 -7.02 -11.65 -0.04
N GLU A 292 -7.50 -12.82 0.36
CA GLU A 292 -6.92 -14.11 -0.04
C GLU A 292 -6.88 -14.27 -1.56
N GLN A 293 -5.96 -15.11 -2.04
CA GLN A 293 -5.70 -15.26 -3.48
C GLN A 293 -6.95 -15.66 -4.28
N ASP A 294 -7.76 -16.59 -3.78
CA ASP A 294 -9.01 -17.04 -4.41
C ASP A 294 -10.09 -15.94 -4.42
N GLN A 295 -10.11 -15.08 -3.40
CA GLN A 295 -11.05 -13.96 -3.33
C GLN A 295 -10.81 -12.92 -4.42
N LEU A 296 -9.57 -12.78 -4.92
CA LEU A 296 -9.26 -11.89 -6.06
C LEU A 296 -10.00 -12.26 -7.35
N TYR A 297 -10.51 -13.49 -7.44
CA TYR A 297 -11.23 -13.99 -8.61
C TYR A 297 -12.74 -13.84 -8.50
N GLN A 298 -13.24 -13.44 -7.33
CA GLN A 298 -14.67 -13.24 -7.12
C GLN A 298 -15.20 -12.11 -8.00
N SER A 299 -16.39 -12.31 -8.57
CA SER A 299 -17.02 -11.36 -9.49
C SER A 299 -17.06 -9.94 -8.93
N ARG A 300 -17.25 -9.76 -7.62
CA ARG A 300 -17.25 -8.45 -6.96
C ARG A 300 -15.91 -7.72 -7.07
N VAL A 301 -14.80 -8.39 -6.78
CA VAL A 301 -13.45 -7.81 -6.93
C VAL A 301 -13.14 -7.53 -8.40
N VAL A 302 -13.45 -8.50 -9.28
CA VAL A 302 -13.25 -8.37 -10.74
C VAL A 302 -14.01 -7.17 -11.30
N SER A 303 -15.26 -6.94 -10.88
CA SER A 303 -16.07 -5.80 -11.30
C SER A 303 -15.48 -4.45 -10.86
N ALA A 304 -14.86 -4.36 -9.68
CA ALA A 304 -14.18 -3.13 -9.24
C ALA A 304 -12.92 -2.81 -10.07
N VAL A 305 -12.14 -3.85 -10.43
CA VAL A 305 -10.99 -3.72 -11.34
C VAL A 305 -11.46 -3.31 -12.75
N GLU A 306 -12.56 -3.92 -13.23
CA GLU A 306 -13.20 -3.55 -14.50
C GLU A 306 -13.66 -2.09 -14.49
N PHE A 307 -14.29 -1.63 -13.41
CA PHE A 307 -14.70 -0.24 -13.24
C PHE A 307 -13.51 0.71 -13.34
N LEU A 308 -12.47 0.55 -12.51
CA LEU A 308 -11.32 1.46 -12.50
C LEU A 308 -10.59 1.48 -13.84
N SER A 309 -10.28 0.29 -14.38
CA SER A 309 -9.56 0.20 -15.65
C SER A 309 -10.35 0.80 -16.81
N ALA A 310 -11.69 0.67 -16.82
CA ALA A 310 -12.55 1.29 -17.82
C ALA A 310 -12.68 2.81 -17.63
N ALA A 311 -12.87 3.29 -16.40
CA ALA A 311 -13.01 4.71 -16.10
C ALA A 311 -11.74 5.49 -16.50
N LEU A 312 -10.57 4.98 -16.12
CA LEU A 312 -9.29 5.60 -16.42
C LEU A 312 -8.91 5.54 -17.92
N LEU A 313 -9.36 4.53 -18.67
CA LEU A 313 -9.12 4.43 -20.11
C LEU A 313 -10.14 5.17 -20.98
N ARG A 314 -11.34 5.47 -20.46
CA ARG A 314 -12.40 6.11 -21.25
C ARG A 314 -12.00 7.52 -21.68
N GLU A 315 -11.39 8.27 -20.76
CA GLU A 315 -10.90 9.62 -20.99
C GLU A 315 -9.45 9.71 -20.54
N PRO A 316 -8.48 9.15 -21.30
CA PRO A 316 -7.09 9.11 -20.87
C PRO A 316 -6.52 10.51 -20.64
N SER A 317 -7.02 11.54 -21.34
CA SER A 317 -6.57 12.92 -21.19
C SER A 317 -7.16 13.65 -19.97
N ARG A 318 -8.14 13.07 -19.26
CA ARG A 318 -8.75 13.71 -18.09
C ARG A 318 -7.70 14.02 -17.02
N GLU A 319 -7.83 15.20 -16.42
CA GLU A 319 -7.02 15.60 -15.27
C GLU A 319 -7.67 15.09 -13.98
N TRP A 320 -7.10 14.02 -13.43
CA TRP A 320 -7.54 13.45 -12.16
C TRP A 320 -6.80 14.11 -10.99
N LYS A 321 -7.42 14.13 -9.81
CA LYS A 321 -6.68 14.41 -8.57
C LYS A 321 -5.58 13.36 -8.38
N LEU A 322 -4.34 13.80 -8.19
CA LEU A 322 -3.17 12.91 -8.25
C LEU A 322 -3.10 11.87 -7.14
N GLY A 323 -3.50 12.21 -5.90
CA GLY A 323 -3.59 11.23 -4.81
C GLY A 323 -4.55 10.08 -5.14
N PRO A 324 -5.84 10.37 -5.41
CA PRO A 324 -6.81 9.37 -5.87
C PRO A 324 -6.36 8.56 -7.08
N LEU A 325 -5.75 9.21 -8.09
CA LEU A 325 -5.22 8.53 -9.27
C LEU A 325 -4.10 7.55 -8.90
N GLY A 326 -3.17 7.97 -8.04
CA GLY A 326 -2.08 7.14 -7.55
C GLY A 326 -2.58 5.83 -6.92
N HIS A 327 -3.54 5.93 -6.00
CA HIS A 327 -4.15 4.76 -5.35
C HIS A 327 -4.94 3.87 -6.31
N ALA A 328 -5.67 4.47 -7.27
CA ALA A 328 -6.39 3.70 -8.28
C ALA A 328 -5.43 2.90 -9.19
N LEU A 329 -4.33 3.52 -9.63
CA LEU A 329 -3.31 2.85 -10.43
C LEU A 329 -2.54 1.81 -9.60
N HIS A 330 -2.23 2.11 -8.34
CA HIS A 330 -1.58 1.16 -7.44
C HIS A 330 -2.44 -0.07 -7.19
N ALA A 331 -3.76 0.08 -7.00
CA ALA A 331 -4.69 -1.05 -6.92
C ALA A 331 -4.62 -1.95 -8.17
N LEU A 332 -4.57 -1.35 -9.36
CA LEU A 332 -4.42 -2.10 -10.61
C LEU A 332 -3.07 -2.82 -10.71
N THR A 333 -1.99 -2.17 -10.26
CA THR A 333 -0.64 -2.77 -10.20
C THR A 333 -0.60 -3.97 -9.25
N ILE A 334 -1.12 -3.84 -8.02
CA ILE A 334 -1.18 -4.95 -7.05
C ILE A 334 -2.03 -6.09 -7.63
N TYR A 335 -3.19 -5.79 -8.23
CA TYR A 335 -4.07 -6.81 -8.78
C TYR A 335 -3.39 -7.62 -9.89
N GLN A 336 -2.74 -6.97 -10.87
CA GLN A 336 -2.09 -7.71 -11.95
C GLN A 336 -0.91 -8.55 -11.48
N GLU A 337 -0.20 -8.07 -10.46
CA GLU A 337 0.92 -8.78 -9.87
C GLU A 337 0.43 -10.06 -9.19
N ARG A 338 -0.59 -9.93 -8.32
CA ARG A 338 -1.14 -11.08 -7.59
C ARG A 338 -1.88 -12.07 -8.48
N VAL A 339 -2.65 -11.60 -9.47
CA VAL A 339 -3.52 -12.45 -10.28
C VAL A 339 -2.78 -13.10 -11.45
N TRP A 340 -1.85 -12.38 -12.08
CA TRP A 340 -1.17 -12.86 -13.30
C TRP A 340 0.35 -12.95 -13.17
N ALA A 341 0.92 -12.74 -11.98
CA ALA A 341 2.36 -12.64 -11.77
C ALA A 341 3.02 -11.59 -12.67
N ASN A 342 2.26 -10.57 -13.09
CA ASN A 342 2.74 -9.55 -14.01
C ASN A 342 3.32 -8.37 -13.24
N VAL A 343 4.63 -8.40 -13.04
CA VAL A 343 5.38 -7.29 -12.44
C VAL A 343 5.73 -6.29 -13.54
N LEU A 344 5.59 -5.00 -13.25
CA LEU A 344 5.98 -3.96 -14.20
C LEU A 344 7.49 -4.04 -14.50
N PRO A 345 7.94 -3.70 -15.73
CA PRO A 345 9.37 -3.72 -16.07
C PRO A 345 10.22 -2.90 -15.09
N GLY A 346 11.24 -3.54 -14.50
CA GLY A 346 12.12 -2.95 -13.49
C GLY A 346 11.53 -2.88 -12.08
N GLY A 347 10.28 -3.32 -11.89
CA GLY A 347 9.64 -3.45 -10.58
C GLY A 347 10.12 -4.69 -9.85
N ILE A 348 9.88 -4.72 -8.54
CA ILE A 348 10.12 -5.88 -7.68
C ILE A 348 8.74 -6.43 -7.30
N ALA A 349 8.56 -7.75 -7.41
CA ALA A 349 7.34 -8.40 -6.94
C ALA A 349 7.13 -8.10 -5.44
N ALA A 350 6.06 -7.38 -5.12
CA ALA A 350 5.70 -6.94 -3.80
C ALA A 350 4.69 -7.86 -3.09
N TYR A 351 3.95 -8.70 -3.82
CA TYR A 351 2.82 -9.48 -3.33
C TYR A 351 2.84 -10.91 -3.90
N SER A 352 3.54 -11.83 -3.24
CA SER A 352 3.56 -13.26 -3.59
C SER A 352 2.92 -14.14 -2.51
N GLY A 353 2.18 -15.18 -2.92
CA GLY A 353 1.73 -16.28 -2.04
C GLY A 353 0.31 -16.18 -1.47
N SER A 354 -0.18 -17.31 -0.96
CA SER A 354 -1.43 -17.43 -0.19
C SER A 354 -1.30 -16.68 1.14
N MET A 355 -2.32 -15.90 1.52
CA MET A 355 -2.36 -15.22 2.82
C MET A 355 -3.09 -16.04 3.89
N LYS A 356 -3.46 -17.29 3.55
CA LYS A 356 -4.05 -18.23 4.50
C LYS A 356 -3.09 -18.51 5.66
N ALA A 357 -3.59 -18.35 6.88
CA ALA A 357 -3.01 -19.03 8.03
C ALA A 357 -3.02 -20.56 7.79
N ALA A 358 -2.01 -21.27 8.30
CA ALA A 358 -1.95 -22.73 8.17
C ALA A 358 -3.25 -23.37 8.70
N PRO A 359 -3.80 -24.40 8.03
CA PRO A 359 -5.12 -24.96 8.35
C PRO A 359 -5.27 -25.47 9.79
N ASP A 360 -4.19 -25.76 10.51
CA ASP A 360 -4.23 -26.18 11.92
C ASP A 360 -4.44 -25.02 12.91
N ALA A 361 -4.25 -23.76 12.51
CA ALA A 361 -4.48 -22.60 13.36
C ALA A 361 -5.98 -22.25 13.51
N ALA A 362 -6.84 -22.80 12.64
CA ALA A 362 -8.28 -22.57 12.70
C ALA A 362 -9.01 -23.43 13.75
N ARG A 363 -8.31 -24.33 14.46
CA ARG A 363 -8.93 -25.27 15.41
C ARG A 363 -9.12 -24.73 16.85
N THR A 364 -8.77 -23.49 17.12
CA THR A 364 -9.03 -22.86 18.44
C THR A 364 -9.98 -21.67 18.40
N ALA A 365 -10.58 -21.37 17.25
CA ALA A 365 -11.76 -20.51 17.18
C ALA A 365 -12.99 -21.40 17.36
N THR A 366 -13.57 -21.38 18.55
CA THR A 366 -14.82 -22.05 18.90
C THR A 366 -15.85 -21.81 17.81
N ARG A 367 -16.39 -22.91 17.29
CA ARG A 367 -17.40 -23.00 16.24
C ARG A 367 -18.66 -22.25 16.68
N ILE A 368 -18.73 -20.95 16.37
CA ILE A 368 -20.00 -20.22 16.31
C ILE A 368 -20.47 -20.40 14.86
N GLU A 369 -21.51 -21.21 14.67
CA GLU A 369 -22.32 -21.15 13.46
C GLU A 369 -22.92 -19.73 13.38
N MET A 370 -22.23 -18.83 12.68
CA MET A 370 -22.71 -17.48 12.42
C MET A 370 -23.47 -17.47 11.12
N ASP A 371 -24.76 -17.16 11.24
CA ASP A 371 -25.67 -16.86 10.14
C ASP A 371 -25.04 -15.84 9.17
N HIS A 372 -25.14 -16.12 7.87
CA HIS A 372 -24.46 -15.37 6.80
C HIS A 372 -25.12 -14.02 6.47
N SER A 373 -25.98 -13.49 7.34
CA SER A 373 -26.88 -12.38 6.99
C SER A 373 -26.60 -11.05 7.72
N GLU A 374 -25.92 -11.04 8.86
CA GLU A 374 -25.78 -9.84 9.69
C GLU A 374 -24.35 -9.24 9.70
N VAL A 375 -24.29 -7.92 9.50
CA VAL A 375 -23.09 -7.10 9.65
C VAL A 375 -23.06 -6.63 11.11
N PRO A 376 -21.94 -6.74 11.84
CA PRO A 376 -21.88 -6.26 13.22
C PRO A 376 -22.29 -4.78 13.32
N ASP A 377 -23.20 -4.45 14.23
CA ASP A 377 -23.59 -3.06 14.52
C ASP A 377 -22.40 -2.16 14.88
N SER A 378 -21.30 -2.75 15.34
CA SER A 378 -20.02 -2.06 15.61
C SER A 378 -19.38 -1.43 14.37
N LEU A 379 -19.65 -1.96 13.17
CA LEU A 379 -19.20 -1.36 11.90
C LEU A 379 -20.14 -0.26 11.41
N LEU A 380 -21.34 -0.16 12.02
CA LEU A 380 -22.37 0.83 11.73
C LEU A 380 -22.37 2.01 12.70
N ARG A 381 -21.47 2.05 13.68
CA ARG A 381 -21.26 3.21 14.56
C ARG A 381 -20.10 4.10 14.11
#